data_AF-A0A317CY31-F1
#
_entry.id   AF-A0A317CY31-F1
#
_cell.length_a   1.000
_cell.length_b   1.000
_cell.length_c   1.000
_cell.angle_alpha   90.00
_cell.angle_beta   90.00
_cell.angle_gamma   90.00
#
_symmetry.space_group_name_H-M   'P 1'
#
loop_
_entity.id
_entity.type
_entity.pdbx_description
1 polymer ?
#
loop_
_entity_poly.entity_id
_entity_poly.type
_entity_poly.pdbx_seq_one_letter_code
_entity_poly.pdbx_strand_id
1 'polypeptide(L)'
;MRDAERQVQEVLGWLRANITPIKTPTTGSYGMKHVVEDLLGRYVSNGELVAAALMAGYPWKGPFGPNATFGMRKKDVDRVQAARQEQARSAAGR
;
A
#
# COMPACT_ATOMS: atom_id res chain seq x y z
N MET A 1 18.14 0.80 14.26
CA MET A 1 16.99 0.25 13.51
C MET A 1 17.52 -0.36 12.24
N ARG A 2 17.17 -1.60 11.92
CA ARG A 2 17.63 -2.27 10.68
C ARG A 2 16.94 -1.67 9.47
N ASP A 3 17.54 -1.74 8.28
CA ASP A 3 16.99 -1.11 7.07
C ASP A 3 15.60 -1.65 6.69
N ALA A 4 15.34 -2.94 6.89
CA ALA A 4 14.04 -3.55 6.64
C ALA A 4 12.95 -3.00 7.57
N GLU A 5 13.28 -2.76 8.85
CA GLU A 5 12.34 -2.19 9.82
C GLU A 5 11.97 -0.76 9.44
N ARG A 6 12.95 0.04 9.01
CA ARG A 6 12.71 1.42 8.55
C ARG A 6 11.76 1.45 7.34
N GLN A 7 11.98 0.55 6.37
CA GLN A 7 11.14 0.50 5.18
C GLN A 7 9.70 0.08 5.48
N VAL A 8 9.49 -0.86 6.42
CA VAL A 8 8.14 -1.22 6.88
C VAL A 8 7.48 -0.04 7.60
N GLN A 9 8.21 0.68 8.45
CA GLN A 9 7.67 1.84 9.18
C GLN A 9 7.27 2.99 8.24
N GLU A 10 8.03 3.21 7.17
CA GLU A 10 7.66 4.20 6.14
C GLU A 10 6.37 3.82 5.41
N VAL A 11 6.23 2.55 4.99
CA VAL A 11 4.99 2.05 4.38
C VAL A 11 3.82 2.13 5.35
N LEU A 12 4.05 1.82 6.63
CA LEU A 12 3.06 1.95 7.70
C LEU A 12 2.60 3.41 7.87
N GLY A 13 3.54 4.35 7.91
CA GLY A 13 3.25 5.78 7.98
C GLY A 13 2.44 6.25 6.78
N TRP A 14 2.83 5.82 5.58
CA TRP A 14 2.11 6.12 4.35
C TRP A 14 0.67 5.57 4.37
N LEU A 15 0.47 4.31 4.78
CA LEU A 15 -0.83 3.68 4.88
C LEU A 15 -1.75 4.40 5.86
N ARG A 16 -1.25 4.76 7.05
CA ARG A 16 -2.03 5.47 8.08
C ARG A 16 -2.42 6.88 7.64
N ALA A 17 -1.56 7.56 6.88
CA ALA A 17 -1.82 8.90 6.39
C ALA A 17 -2.81 8.92 5.21
N ASN A 18 -2.90 7.83 4.44
CA ASN A 18 -3.61 7.85 3.16
C ASN A 18 -4.86 6.98 3.09
N ILE A 19 -4.91 5.88 3.82
CA ILE A 19 -5.93 4.85 3.62
C ILE A 19 -6.69 4.65 4.93
N THR A 20 -8.01 4.74 4.88
CA THR A 20 -8.86 4.44 6.03
C THR A 20 -9.15 2.94 6.09
N PRO A 21 -8.97 2.26 7.24
CA PRO A 21 -9.39 0.87 7.43
C PRO A 21 -10.92 0.71 7.37
N ILE A 22 -11.38 -0.37 6.75
CA ILE A 22 -12.79 -0.80 6.72
C ILE A 22 -12.90 -2.28 7.06
N LYS A 23 -14.10 -2.73 7.44
CA LYS A 23 -14.33 -4.11 7.90
C LYS A 23 -14.10 -5.17 6.82
N THR A 24 -14.49 -4.90 5.58
CA THR A 24 -14.50 -5.90 4.50
C THR A 24 -13.20 -5.86 3.70
N PRO A 25 -12.40 -6.94 3.68
CA PRO A 25 -11.17 -7.00 2.89
C PRO A 25 -11.47 -7.15 1.39
N THR A 26 -11.13 -6.12 0.61
CA THR A 26 -11.36 -6.10 -0.84
C THR A 26 -10.12 -5.70 -1.64
N THR A 27 -9.12 -5.10 -1.01
CA THR A 27 -7.92 -4.60 -1.70
C THR A 27 -6.77 -5.59 -1.58
N GLY A 28 -6.27 -6.08 -2.71
CA GLY A 28 -5.14 -7.01 -2.75
C GLY A 28 -3.79 -6.33 -2.46
N SER A 29 -2.95 -7.02 -1.70
CA SER A 29 -1.60 -6.56 -1.31
C SER A 29 -0.70 -6.35 -2.52
N TYR A 30 -0.74 -7.24 -3.52
CA TYR A 30 0.09 -7.13 -4.71
C TYR A 30 -0.19 -5.85 -5.53
N GLY A 31 -1.47 -5.51 -5.72
CA GLY A 31 -1.83 -4.29 -6.41
C GLY A 31 -1.46 -3.04 -5.61
N MET A 32 -1.73 -3.06 -4.30
CA MET A 32 -1.44 -1.94 -3.43
C MET A 32 0.07 -1.69 -3.26
N LYS A 33 0.93 -2.72 -3.31
CA LYS A 33 2.38 -2.49 -3.17
C LYS A 33 2.93 -1.63 -4.31
N HIS A 34 2.42 -1.81 -5.53
CA HIS A 34 2.85 -1.02 -6.69
C HIS A 34 2.38 0.43 -6.59
N VAL A 35 1.22 0.66 -5.97
CA VAL A 35 0.76 2.02 -5.69
C VAL A 35 1.70 2.72 -4.71
N VAL A 36 2.05 2.03 -3.62
CA VAL A 36 2.96 2.58 -2.61
C VAL A 36 4.38 2.76 -3.18
N GLU A 37 4.89 1.78 -3.92
CA GLU A 37 6.19 1.81 -4.60
C GLU A 37 6.36 3.04 -5.48
N ASP A 38 5.38 3.29 -6.36
CA ASP A 38 5.44 4.43 -7.29
C ASP A 38 5.32 5.78 -6.56
N LEU A 39 4.43 5.87 -5.56
CA LEU A 39 4.19 7.10 -4.81
C LEU A 39 5.31 7.44 -3.81
N LEU A 40 6.01 6.44 -3.28
CA LEU A 40 7.22 6.65 -2.46
C LEU A 40 8.48 6.82 -3.31
N GLY A 41 8.45 6.44 -4.60
CA GLY A 41 9.61 6.52 -5.49
C GLY A 41 10.72 5.53 -5.13
N ARG A 42 10.39 4.41 -4.47
CA ARG A 42 11.34 3.34 -4.15
C ARG A 42 10.68 1.97 -4.21
N TYR A 43 11.49 0.94 -4.40
CA TYR A 43 11.02 -0.45 -4.36
C TYR A 43 10.31 -0.78 -3.04
N VAL A 44 9.15 -1.45 -3.13
CA VAL A 44 8.39 -1.98 -1.99
C VAL A 44 8.02 -3.44 -2.29
N SER A 45 8.55 -4.35 -1.48
CA SER A 45 8.18 -5.76 -1.54
C SER A 45 6.73 -5.97 -1.06
N ASN A 46 6.10 -7.05 -1.53
CA ASN A 46 4.78 -7.44 -1.06
C ASN A 46 4.78 -7.74 0.46
N GLY A 47 5.88 -8.29 0.98
CA GLY A 47 6.05 -8.59 2.40
C GLY A 47 6.06 -7.33 3.28
N GLU A 48 6.74 -6.27 2.84
CA GLU A 48 6.77 -4.99 3.56
C GLU A 48 5.38 -4.36 3.64
N LEU A 49 4.62 -4.39 2.55
CA LEU A 49 3.23 -3.92 2.56
C LEU A 49 2.36 -4.76 3.49
N VAL A 50 2.43 -6.10 3.41
CA VAL A 50 1.66 -6.99 4.28
C VAL A 50 1.98 -6.74 5.74
N ALA A 51 3.27 -6.66 6.10
CA ALA A 51 3.69 -6.35 7.46
C ALA A 51 3.16 -4.99 7.94
N ALA A 52 3.32 -3.95 7.13
CA ALA A 52 2.82 -2.62 7.45
C ALA A 52 1.28 -2.57 7.59
N ALA A 53 0.54 -3.27 6.73
CA ALA A 53 -0.92 -3.33 6.80
C ALA A 53 -1.40 -4.08 8.06
N LEU A 54 -0.71 -5.16 8.46
CA LEU A 54 -1.01 -5.83 9.73
C LEU A 54 -0.72 -4.91 10.92
N MET A 55 0.40 -4.18 10.92
CA MET A 55 0.75 -3.21 11.98
C MET A 55 -0.19 -2.00 12.03
N ALA A 56 -0.79 -1.63 10.90
CA ALA A 56 -1.82 -0.59 10.84
C ALA A 56 -3.20 -1.08 11.31
N GLY A 57 -3.39 -2.37 11.56
CA GLY A 57 -4.65 -2.93 12.07
C GLY A 57 -5.72 -3.11 11.00
N TYR A 58 -5.34 -3.28 9.73
CA TYR A 58 -6.30 -3.55 8.67
C TYR A 58 -6.93 -4.93 8.84
N PRO A 59 -8.27 -5.05 8.81
CA PRO A 59 -8.93 -6.34 8.63
C PRO A 59 -8.42 -7.01 7.36
N TRP A 60 -8.22 -8.32 7.38
CA TRP A 60 -7.59 -9.02 6.25
C TRP A 60 -8.17 -10.42 6.02
N LYS A 61 -7.99 -10.92 4.79
CA LYS A 61 -8.32 -12.29 4.39
C LYS A 61 -7.21 -12.87 3.52
N GLY A 62 -6.80 -14.10 3.81
CA GLY A 62 -5.72 -14.82 3.14
C GLY A 62 -4.99 -15.77 4.11
N PRO A 63 -3.75 -16.19 3.81
CA PRO A 63 -3.00 -15.88 2.58
C PRO A 63 -3.53 -16.65 1.35
N PHE A 64 -3.41 -16.04 0.18
CA PHE A 64 -3.59 -16.67 -1.14
C PHE A 64 -2.24 -16.66 -1.85
N GLY A 65 -1.37 -17.63 -1.52
CA GLY A 65 0.05 -17.57 -1.85
C GLY A 65 0.76 -16.46 -1.06
N PRO A 66 1.63 -15.62 -1.66
CA PRO A 66 2.25 -14.51 -0.94
C PRO A 66 1.27 -13.36 -0.68
N ASN A 67 0.09 -13.36 -1.29
CA ASN A 67 -0.82 -12.22 -1.32
C ASN A 67 -1.89 -12.32 -0.22
N ALA A 68 -2.33 -11.17 0.26
CA ALA A 68 -3.49 -11.04 1.14
C ALA A 68 -4.42 -9.93 0.65
N THR A 69 -5.68 -9.98 1.05
CA THR A 69 -6.61 -8.87 0.87
C THR A 69 -6.78 -8.12 2.18
N PHE A 70 -6.88 -6.80 2.11
CA PHE A 70 -7.01 -5.90 3.25
C PHE A 70 -8.25 -5.02 3.11
N GLY A 71 -8.85 -4.68 4.25
CA GLY A 71 -10.01 -3.81 4.36
C GLY A 71 -9.61 -2.36 4.19
N MET A 72 -9.40 -1.93 2.96
CA MET A 72 -9.01 -0.55 2.63
C MET A 72 -10.18 0.19 2.00
N ARG A 73 -10.45 1.41 2.45
CA ARG A 73 -11.59 2.19 1.95
C ARG A 73 -11.42 2.50 0.46
N LYS A 74 -12.38 2.04 -0.36
CA LYS A 74 -12.34 2.21 -1.83
C LYS A 74 -12.08 3.65 -2.28
N LYS A 75 -12.74 4.65 -1.68
CA LYS A 75 -12.53 6.07 -2.03
C LYS A 75 -11.06 6.50 -1.87
N ASP A 76 -10.39 6.00 -0.84
CA ASP A 76 -9.01 6.37 -0.55
C ASP A 76 -8.06 5.64 -1.50
N VAL A 77 -8.36 4.37 -1.82
CA VAL A 77 -7.65 3.58 -2.84
C VAL A 77 -7.76 4.23 -4.22
N ASP A 78 -8.96 4.62 -4.63
CA ASP A 78 -9.20 5.29 -5.92
C ASP A 78 -8.45 6.63 -5.98
N ARG A 79 -8.42 7.38 -4.87
CA ARG A 79 -7.67 8.65 -4.76
C ARG A 79 -6.16 8.45 -4.97
N VAL A 80 -5.54 7.48 -4.30
CA VAL A 80 -4.09 7.23 -4.45
C VAL A 80 -3.74 6.65 -5.82
N GLN A 81 -4.63 5.87 -6.42
CA GLN A 81 -4.46 5.40 -7.81
C GLN A 81 -4.50 6.56 -8.81
N ALA A 82 -5.40 7.52 -8.63
CA ALA A 82 -5.43 8.73 -9.45
C ALA A 82 -4.13 9.55 -9.29
N ALA A 83 -3.64 9.72 -8.05
CA ALA A 83 -2.37 10.40 -7.79
C ALA A 83 -1.18 9.70 -8.46
N ARG A 84 -1.14 8.36 -8.42
CA ARG A 84 -0.13 7.55 -9.11
C ARG A 84 -0.15 7.78 -10.62
N GLN A 85 -1.34 7.79 -11.23
CA GLN A 85 -1.48 8.05 -12.66
C GLN A 85 -1.03 9.46 -13.04
N GLU A 86 -1.31 10.46 -12.20
CA GLU A 86 -0.87 11.84 -12.42
C GLU A 86 0.66 11.97 -12.35
N GLN A 87 1.30 11.33 -11.37
CA GLN A 87 2.76 11.28 -11.25
C GLN A 87 3.41 10.62 -12.49
N ALA A 88 2.82 9.52 -12.99
CA ALA A 88 3.29 8.85 -14.20
C ALA A 88 3.17 9.74 -15.45
N ARG A 89 2.04 10.46 -15.61
CA ARG A 89 1.83 11.40 -16.73
C ARG A 89 2.84 12.55 -16.69
N SER A 90 3.05 13.13 -15.51
CA SER A 90 4.02 14.21 -15.29
C SER A 90 5.47 13.78 -15.57
N ALA A 91 5.80 12.50 -15.38
CA ALA A 91 7.11 11.96 -15.70
C ALA A 91 7.32 11.72 -17.21
N ALA A 92 6.27 11.36 -17.95
CA ALA A 92 6.33 11.08 -19.38
C ALA A 92 6.30 12.34 -20.29
N GLY A 93 5.87 13.48 -19.74
CA GLY A 93 5.85 14.77 -20.45
C GLY A 93 7.15 15.59 -20.36
N ARG A 94 8.21 15.02 -19.77
CA ARG A 94 9.57 15.58 -19.71
C ARG A 94 10.48 14.84 -20.68
#